data_AF-F5REU4-F1
#
_entry.id   AF-F5REU4-F1
#
_cell.length_a   1.000
_cell.length_b   1.000
_cell.length_c   1.000
_cell.angle_alpha   90.00
_cell.angle_beta   90.00
_cell.angle_gamma   90.00
#
_symmetry.space_group_name_H-M   'P 1'
#
loop_
_entity.id
_entity.type
_entity.pdbx_description
1 polymer ?
#
loop_
_entity_poly.entity_id
_entity_poly.type
_entity_poly.pdbx_seq_one_letter_code
_entity_poly.pdbx_strand_id
1 'polypeptide(L)' 'MSQRSELRTAIKNVRKAILAGDKAAAQAVFVQAQATIDSIADKNIIHKNKAARHKSRLSGAIKAMGLAA' A
#
# COMPACT_ATOMS: atom_id res chain seq x y z
N MET A 1 11.69 10.24 -11.82
CA MET A 1 10.95 10.39 -10.54
C MET A 1 11.82 9.86 -9.41
N SER A 2 11.76 10.45 -8.21
CA SER A 2 12.47 9.90 -7.04
C SER A 2 11.73 8.66 -6.52
N GLN A 3 12.46 7.60 -6.18
CA GLN A 3 11.91 6.36 -5.63
C GLN A 3 11.13 6.60 -4.32
N ARG A 4 11.46 7.66 -3.56
CA ARG A 4 10.65 8.09 -2.40
C ARG A 4 9.30 8.67 -2.82
N SER A 5 9.23 9.38 -3.94
CA SER A 5 7.98 9.91 -4.47
C SER A 5 7.09 8.79 -4.99
N GLU A 6 7.65 7.81 -5.68
CA GLU A 6 6.94 6.61 -6.15
C GLU A 6 6.31 5.82 -4.99
N LEU A 7 7.07 5.59 -3.91
CA LEU A 7 6.55 4.98 -2.68
C LEU A 7 5.32 5.72 -2.14
N ARG A 8 5.42 7.05 -2.05
CA ARG A 8 4.32 7.89 -1.53
C ARG A 8 3.09 7.83 -2.43
N THR A 9 3.29 7.82 -3.75
CA THR A 9 2.23 7.71 -4.73
C THR A 9 1.54 6.35 -4.66
N ALA A 10 2.29 5.25 -4.57
CA ALA A 10 1.73 3.90 -4.41
C ALA A 10 0.84 3.81 -3.16
N ILE A 11 1.30 4.32 -2.01
CA ILE A 11 0.52 4.36 -0.77
C ILE A 11 -0.75 5.23 -0.93
N LYS A 12 -0.63 6.38 -1.61
CA LYS A 12 -1.78 7.28 -1.84
C LYS A 12 -2.83 6.63 -2.73
N ASN A 13 -2.43 5.87 -3.74
CA ASN A 13 -3.34 5.19 -4.65
C ASN A 13 -4.17 4.12 -3.94
N VAL A 14 -3.54 3.30 -3.08
CA VAL A 14 -4.27 2.31 -2.26
C VAL A 14 -5.28 3.01 -1.33
N ARG A 15 -4.89 4.11 -0.67
CA ARG A 15 -5.81 4.87 0.18
C ARG A 15 -6.99 5.45 -0.59
N LYS A 16 -6.78 5.94 -1.81
CA LYS A 16 -7.87 6.41 -2.67
C LYS A 16 -8.83 5.27 -3.04
N ALA A 17 -8.30 4.09 -3.36
CA ALA A 17 -9.14 2.92 -3.66
C ALA A 17 -9.96 2.47 -2.44
N ILE A 18 -9.36 2.51 -1.24
CA ILE A 18 -10.08 2.24 0.02
C ILE A 18 -11.21 3.25 0.24
N LEU A 19 -10.94 4.54 0.03
CA LEU A 19 -11.95 5.60 0.16
C LEU A 19 -13.07 5.50 -0.89
N ALA A 20 -12.79 4.93 -2.06
CA ALA A 20 -13.80 4.69 -3.09
C ALA A 20 -14.80 3.58 -2.74
N GLY A 21 -14.54 2.79 -1.68
CA GLY A 21 -15.50 1.81 -1.16
C GLY A 21 -15.49 0.45 -1.86
N ASP A 22 -14.73 0.28 -2.95
CA ASP A 22 -14.60 -1.01 -3.65
C ASP A 22 -13.44 -1.84 -3.09
N LYS A 23 -13.79 -2.90 -2.35
CA LYS A 23 -12.84 -3.83 -1.75
C LYS A 23 -12.03 -4.62 -2.77
N ALA A 24 -12.64 -5.02 -3.90
CA ALA A 24 -11.96 -5.82 -4.92
C ALA A 24 -10.93 -4.95 -5.66
N ALA A 25 -11.32 -3.72 -6.03
CA ALA A 25 -10.41 -2.75 -6.61
C ALA A 25 -9.28 -2.37 -5.63
N ALA A 26 -9.58 -2.15 -4.35
CA ALA A 26 -8.57 -1.85 -3.33
C ALA A 26 -7.55 -2.98 -3.17
N GLN A 27 -8.00 -4.24 -3.22
CA GLN A 27 -7.12 -5.41 -3.15
C GLN A 27 -6.19 -5.49 -4.38
N ALA A 28 -6.71 -5.26 -5.59
CA ALA A 28 -5.91 -5.28 -6.82
C ALA A 28 -4.84 -4.19 -6.81
N VAL A 29 -5.20 -2.95 -6.44
CA VAL A 29 -4.27 -1.83 -6.32
C VAL A 29 -3.23 -2.08 -5.21
N PHE A 30 -3.62 -2.75 -4.13
CA PHE A 30 -2.71 -3.12 -3.05
C PHE A 30 -1.62 -4.12 -3.50
N VAL A 31 -1.96 -5.13 -4.31
CA VAL A 31 -0.98 -6.09 -4.85
C VAL A 31 0.07 -5.37 -5.71
N GLN A 32 -0.36 -4.45 -6.58
CA GLN A 32 0.55 -3.64 -7.40
C GLN A 32 1.44 -2.72 -6.54
N ALA A 33 0.85 -2.07 -5.54
CA ALA A 33 1.59 -1.20 -4.63
C ALA A 33 2.62 -2.00 -3.80
N GLN A 34 2.31 -3.24 -3.43
CA GLN A 34 3.21 -4.08 -2.66
C GLN A 34 4.50 -4.41 -3.40
N ALA A 35 4.42 -4.80 -4.68
CA ALA A 35 5.60 -5.05 -5.50
C ALA A 35 6.52 -3.81 -5.59
N THR A 36 5.91 -2.63 -5.76
CA THR A 36 6.64 -1.35 -5.78
C THR A 36 7.31 -1.04 -4.44
N ILE A 37 6.59 -1.21 -3.32
CA ILE A 37 7.10 -0.96 -1.97
C ILE A 37 8.31 -1.87 -1.67
N ASP A 38 8.21 -3.14 -2.03
CA ASP A 38 9.25 -4.13 -1.74
C ASP A 38 10.50 -3.87 -2.60
N SER A 39 10.35 -3.55 -3.89
CA SER A 39 11.49 -3.15 -4.74
C SER A 39 12.24 -1.92 -4.22
N ILE A 40 11.53 -0.96 -3.63
CA ILE A 40 12.14 0.25 -3.04
C ILE A 40 12.83 -0.07 -1.71
N ALA A 41 12.30 -1.04 -0.95
CA ALA A 41 12.91 -1.52 0.29
C ALA A 41 14.21 -2.29 0.01
N ASP A 42 14.25 -3.10 -1.05
CA ASP A 42 15.43 -3.87 -1.46
C ASP A 42 16.60 -2.96 -1.88
N LYS A 43 16.29 -1.80 -2.48
CA LYS A 43 17.27 -0.76 -2.81
C LYS A 43 17.76 0.04 -1.60
N ASN A 44 17.40 -0.37 -0.37
CA ASN A 44 17.76 0.28 0.91
C ASN A 44 17.33 1.74 1.04
N ILE A 45 16.37 2.21 0.23
CA ILE A 45 15.86 3.59 0.30
C ILE A 45 14.95 3.79 1.50
N ILE A 46 14.24 2.72 1.88
CA ILE A 46 13.48 2.62 3.11
C ILE A 46 13.90 1.36 3.86
N HIS A 47 13.89 1.44 5.19
CA HIS A 47 14.12 0.27 6.02
C HIS A 47 13.01 -0.77 5.81
N LYS A 48 13.36 -2.07 5.79
CA LYS A 48 12.42 -3.18 5.60
C LYS A 48 11.25 -3.14 6.59
N ASN A 49 11.52 -2.84 7.87
CA ASN A 49 10.48 -2.62 8.88
C ASN A 49 9.52 -1.45 8.57
N LYS A 50 10.00 -0.39 7.91
CA LYS A 50 9.15 0.72 7.48
C LYS A 50 8.24 0.27 6.33
N ALA A 51 8.77 -0.46 5.36
CA ALA A 51 7.99 -1.08 4.29
C ALA A 51 6.91 -2.01 4.87
N ALA A 52 7.31 -2.94 5.75
CA ALA A 52 6.40 -3.85 6.44
C ALA A 52 5.29 -3.14 7.22
N ARG A 53 5.61 -2.05 7.96
CA ARG A 53 4.60 -1.21 8.63
C ARG A 53 3.59 -0.60 7.66
N HIS A 54 4.05 -0.11 6.51
CA HIS A 54 3.14 0.45 5.51
C HIS A 54 2.21 -0.63 4.93
N LYS A 55 2.75 -1.81 4.60
CA LYS A 55 1.97 -2.94 4.11
C LYS A 55 0.93 -3.42 5.12
N SER A 56 1.34 -3.62 6.37
CA SER A 56 0.45 -4.03 7.46
C SER A 56 -0.71 -3.06 7.65
N ARG A 57 -0.44 -1.75 7.73
CA ARG A 57 -1.49 -0.72 7.88
C ARG A 57 -2.47 -0.69 6.71
N LEU A 58 -1.99 -0.82 5.48
CA LEU A 58 -2.84 -0.83 4.29
C LEU A 58 -3.71 -2.10 4.24
N SER A 59 -3.14 -3.27 4.55
CA SER A 59 -3.90 -4.52 4.63
C SER A 59 -4.98 -4.48 5.71
N GLY A 60 -4.67 -3.88 6.88
CA GLY A 60 -5.62 -3.71 7.96
C GLY A 60 -6.78 -2.80 7.56
N ALA A 61 -6.51 -1.73 6.82
CA ALA A 61 -7.55 -0.84 6.31
C ALA A 61 -8.47 -1.54 5.29
N ILE A 62 -7.92 -2.33 4.36
CA ILE A 62 -8.72 -3.13 3.40
C ILE A 62 -9.55 -4.19 4.12
N LYS A 63 -8.97 -4.84 5.13
CA LYS A 63 -9.69 -5.83 5.95
C LYS A 63 -10.82 -5.17 6.75
N ALA A 64 -10.59 -3.99 7.33
CA ALA A 64 -11.59 -3.23 8.07
C ALA A 64 -12.80 -2.85 7.22
N MET A 65 -12.62 -2.58 5.91
CA MET A 65 -13.75 -2.38 4.98
C MET A 65 -14.71 -3.58 4.95
N GLY A 66 -14.21 -4.80 5.16
CA GLY A 66 -15.02 -6.01 5.17
C GLY A 66 -15.50 -6.46 6.55
N LEU A 67 -15.10 -5.77 7.63
CA LEU A 67 -15.41 -6.10 9.02
C LEU A 67 -16.42 -5.13 9.65
N ALA A 68 -16.82 -4.07 8.94
CA ALA A 68 -17.87 -3.14 9.35
C ALA A 68 -19.27 -3.70 9.00
N ALA A 69 -19.58 -4.90 9.50
CA ALA A 69 -20.88 -5.55 9.46
C ALA A 69 -21.29 -5.97 10.88
#